data_AF-A0A9Q0P4R2-F1
#
_entry.id   AF-A0A9Q0P4R2-F1
#
_cell.length_a   1.000
_cell.length_b   1.000
_cell.length_c   1.000
_cell.angle_alpha   90.00
_cell.angle_beta   90.00
_cell.angle_gamma   90.00
#
_symmetry.space_group_name_H-M   'P 1'
#
loop_
_entity.id
_entity.type
_entity.pdbx_description
1 polymer ?
#
loop_
_entity_poly.entity_id
_entity_poly.type
_entity_poly.pdbx_seq_one_letter_code
_entity_poly.pdbx_strand_id
1 'polypeptide(L)'
;MFLNNLNRCSHKHNSPSSSSIFYYLHRNFSLWSMKKDPDLDSALSRNRRWIVNNQIKNIILRYPNQDAPVKFLQKKFKTLDLQGKALNWLKKYPCCFDVYLQKDEYHCKLSKRMLLLVEEEESVKEMQEPVFAERLSRLLMLSVNHRLNVVKLNELKRNLGFPDDYLIRILPKYPDTFRLVNHCGRRSSMEIELLSWNPDLAISSVEVSARKQGSSKPCFSCSLPSTWVKSWERFNEFNATPYISPYLDSRGLLDGSKEMEKRIVGLVHELLSLTLWKKMSIVKLGHFKREFNLPDKLNILLLKHPGIFYVSNRINLES
;
A
#
# COMPACT_ATOMS: atom_id res chain seq x y z
N MET A 1 32.76 -66.06 -52.91
CA MET A 1 33.89 -65.44 -52.20
C MET A 1 33.34 -64.37 -51.26
N PHE A 2 33.67 -64.51 -49.97
CA PHE A 2 33.74 -63.51 -48.88
C PHE A 2 32.87 -62.24 -49.00
N LEU A 3 31.81 -62.11 -48.19
CA LEU A 3 31.77 -61.63 -46.79
C LEU A 3 31.77 -60.10 -46.66
N ASN A 4 30.67 -59.64 -46.04
CA ASN A 4 30.59 -58.65 -44.95
C ASN A 4 31.03 -57.19 -45.19
N ASN A 5 30.19 -56.17 -44.99
CA ASN A 5 29.37 -55.73 -43.84
C ASN A 5 30.04 -54.54 -43.13
N LEU A 6 29.22 -53.51 -42.86
CA LEU A 6 29.32 -52.57 -41.74
C LEU A 6 30.47 -51.55 -41.81
N ASN A 7 30.33 -50.28 -41.43
CA ASN A 7 29.19 -49.44 -41.08
C ASN A 7 29.79 -48.03 -40.92
N ARG A 8 29.02 -47.02 -41.35
CA ARG A 8 28.76 -45.73 -40.65
C ARG A 8 29.94 -44.87 -40.17
N CYS A 9 29.97 -43.55 -40.34
CA CYS A 9 29.00 -42.57 -40.80
C CYS A 9 29.78 -41.41 -41.41
N SER A 10 29.40 -40.99 -42.60
CA SER A 10 29.86 -39.76 -43.23
C SER A 10 29.03 -38.57 -42.73
N HIS A 11 29.73 -37.53 -42.31
CA HIS A 11 29.20 -36.19 -42.14
C HIS A 11 28.55 -35.71 -43.44
N LYS A 12 27.30 -35.27 -43.37
CA LYS A 12 26.74 -34.32 -44.34
C LYS A 12 26.03 -33.20 -43.60
N HIS A 13 26.61 -32.01 -43.73
CA HIS A 13 25.91 -30.74 -43.64
C HIS A 13 24.80 -30.70 -44.69
N ASN A 14 23.58 -30.36 -44.29
CA ASN A 14 22.83 -29.24 -44.86
C ASN A 14 21.55 -28.98 -44.06
N SER A 15 21.20 -27.71 -44.02
CA SER A 15 20.21 -27.01 -43.19
C SER A 15 18.78 -27.56 -43.22
N PRO A 16 18.02 -27.30 -42.13
CA PRO A 16 16.60 -27.01 -42.25
C PRO A 16 16.19 -25.69 -41.57
N SER A 17 15.52 -24.87 -42.37
CA SER A 17 14.32 -24.08 -42.08
C SER A 17 13.82 -23.96 -40.62
N SER A 18 13.76 -22.70 -40.17
CA SER A 18 12.58 -22.05 -39.58
C SER A 18 11.80 -22.79 -38.49
N SER A 19 12.33 -22.81 -37.26
CA SER A 19 11.51 -22.86 -36.03
C SER A 19 12.33 -22.33 -34.83
N SER A 20 12.42 -21.01 -34.68
CA SER A 20 13.23 -20.40 -33.63
C SER A 20 12.52 -20.40 -32.28
N ILE A 21 12.94 -21.35 -31.43
CA ILE A 21 13.40 -21.09 -30.05
C ILE A 21 12.30 -20.68 -29.04
N PHE A 22 11.52 -21.66 -28.57
CA PHE A 22 11.01 -21.68 -27.20
C PHE A 22 12.05 -22.40 -26.32
N TYR A 23 13.11 -21.69 -25.93
CA TYR A 23 14.05 -22.17 -24.92
C TYR A 23 13.96 -21.29 -23.66
N TYR A 24 13.54 -21.93 -22.58
CA TYR A 24 14.02 -21.74 -21.21
C TYR A 24 14.23 -20.31 -20.70
N LEU A 25 13.18 -19.75 -20.08
CA LEU A 25 13.35 -18.82 -18.95
C LEU A 25 12.84 -19.48 -17.67
N HIS A 26 13.43 -20.62 -17.29
CA HIS A 26 13.59 -20.94 -15.88
C HIS A 26 14.59 -19.94 -15.30
N ARG A 27 14.11 -18.74 -14.94
CA ARG A 27 14.82 -17.89 -14.00
C ARG A 27 14.81 -18.60 -12.66
N ASN A 28 15.85 -19.39 -12.41
CA ASN A 28 16.30 -19.68 -11.07
C ASN A 28 16.56 -18.33 -10.40
N PHE A 29 15.57 -17.83 -9.66
CA PHE A 29 15.81 -16.84 -8.62
C PHE A 29 16.72 -17.53 -7.62
N SER A 30 18.03 -17.37 -7.79
CA SER A 30 18.93 -17.47 -6.66
C SER A 30 18.42 -16.43 -5.67
N LEU A 31 17.77 -16.91 -4.61
CA LEU A 31 17.52 -16.13 -3.41
C LEU A 31 18.88 -15.57 -3.02
N TRP A 32 19.10 -14.30 -3.32
CA TRP A 32 20.27 -13.58 -2.86
C TRP A 32 20.29 -13.76 -1.35
N SER A 33 21.26 -14.54 -0.86
CA SER A 33 21.56 -14.66 0.55
C SER A 33 22.14 -13.31 0.97
N MET A 34 21.25 -12.33 1.17
CA MET A 34 21.58 -11.10 1.87
C MET A 34 22.09 -11.52 3.24
N LYS A 35 23.30 -11.07 3.60
CA LYS A 35 23.79 -11.18 4.97
C LYS A 35 22.76 -10.50 5.87
N LYS A 36 21.93 -11.31 6.53
CA LYS A 36 20.83 -10.80 7.31
C LYS A 36 21.43 -10.06 8.50
N ASP A 37 20.90 -8.87 8.78
CA ASP A 37 21.28 -8.11 9.95
C ASP A 37 20.83 -8.91 11.20
N PRO A 38 21.75 -9.33 12.08
CA PRO A 38 21.41 -10.17 13.23
C PRO A 38 20.42 -9.51 14.18
N ASP A 39 20.48 -8.18 14.34
CA ASP A 39 19.61 -7.44 15.24
C ASP A 39 18.20 -7.31 14.65
N LEU A 40 18.11 -7.09 13.33
CA LEU A 40 16.83 -7.06 12.63
C LEU A 40 16.17 -8.45 12.59
N ASP A 41 16.93 -9.51 12.34
CA ASP A 41 16.42 -10.88 12.39
C ASP A 41 15.99 -11.29 13.80
N SER A 42 16.73 -10.86 14.82
CA SER A 42 16.35 -11.03 16.23
C SER A 42 15.05 -10.28 16.54
N ALA A 43 14.88 -9.05 16.05
CA ALA A 43 13.64 -8.30 16.20
C ALA A 43 12.46 -8.97 15.47
N LEU A 44 12.65 -9.42 14.23
CA LEU A 44 11.63 -10.10 13.43
C LEU A 44 11.22 -11.45 14.04
N SER A 45 12.18 -12.22 14.55
CA SER A 45 11.91 -13.50 15.22
C SER A 45 11.16 -13.32 16.54
N ARG A 46 11.44 -12.25 17.30
CA ARG A 46 10.65 -11.83 18.47
C ARG A 46 9.22 -11.45 18.06
N ASN A 47 9.08 -10.72 16.95
CA ASN A 47 7.79 -10.23 16.47
C ASN A 47 6.89 -11.35 15.92
N ARG A 48 7.47 -12.45 15.40
CA ARG A 48 6.72 -13.62 14.87
C ARG A 48 5.66 -14.13 15.86
N ARG A 49 5.99 -14.16 17.16
CA ARG A 49 5.08 -14.62 18.23
C ARG A 49 3.85 -13.72 18.33
N TRP A 50 4.04 -12.41 18.25
CA TRP A 50 2.96 -11.43 18.29
C TRP A 50 2.09 -11.51 17.03
N ILE A 51 2.70 -11.58 15.85
CA ILE A 51 1.97 -11.72 14.57
C ILE A 51 1.05 -12.94 14.62
N VAL A 52 1.58 -14.09 15.05
CA VAL A 52 0.82 -15.34 15.18
C VAL A 52 -0.31 -15.21 16.21
N ASN A 53 -0.03 -14.68 17.39
CA ASN A 53 -1.06 -14.51 18.42
C ASN A 53 -2.17 -13.56 17.96
N ASN A 54 -1.83 -12.51 17.21
CA ASN A 54 -2.79 -11.58 16.62
C ASN A 54 -3.64 -12.24 15.52
N GLN A 55 -3.05 -13.13 14.73
CA GLN A 55 -3.80 -13.93 13.75
C GLN A 55 -4.76 -14.90 14.44
N ILE A 56 -4.32 -15.61 15.49
CA ILE A 56 -5.18 -16.50 16.28
C ILE A 56 -6.31 -15.71 16.94
N LYS A 57 -6.01 -14.53 17.51
CA LYS A 57 -7.00 -13.59 18.05
C LYS A 57 -8.09 -13.28 17.01
N ASN A 58 -7.70 -12.87 15.81
CA ASN A 58 -8.64 -12.57 14.72
C ASN A 58 -9.46 -13.79 14.27
N ILE A 59 -8.91 -15.00 14.34
CA ILE A 59 -9.65 -16.24 14.04
C ILE A 59 -10.69 -16.52 15.12
N ILE A 60 -10.34 -16.37 16.40
CA ILE A 60 -11.26 -16.60 17.53
C ILE A 60 -12.39 -15.58 17.51
N LEU A 61 -12.09 -14.30 17.27
CA LEU A 61 -13.09 -13.23 17.19
C LEU A 61 -14.14 -13.45 16.08
N ARG A 62 -13.75 -14.13 14.99
CA ARG A 62 -14.64 -14.45 13.87
C ARG A 62 -15.43 -15.74 14.09
N TYR A 63 -15.15 -16.50 15.14
CA TYR A 63 -15.83 -17.75 15.45
C TYR A 63 -17.09 -17.47 16.30
N PRO A 64 -18.20 -18.22 16.11
CA PRO A 64 -19.40 -18.06 16.93
C PRO A 64 -19.10 -18.09 18.43
N ASN A 65 -19.72 -17.17 19.19
CA ASN A 65 -19.53 -17.01 20.64
C ASN A 65 -18.07 -16.74 21.08
N GLN A 66 -17.16 -16.39 20.16
CA GLN A 66 -15.73 -16.19 20.41
C GLN A 66 -15.07 -17.40 21.10
N ASP A 67 -15.60 -18.59 20.84
CA ASP A 67 -15.26 -19.86 21.49
C ASP A 67 -14.83 -20.90 20.45
N ALA A 68 -13.53 -21.02 20.21
CA ALA A 68 -13.02 -21.87 19.15
C ALA A 68 -12.52 -23.22 19.69
N PRO A 69 -12.98 -24.36 19.13
CA PRO A 69 -12.40 -25.66 19.43
C PRO A 69 -10.90 -25.70 19.06
N VAL A 70 -10.05 -26.25 19.93
CA VAL A 70 -8.61 -26.35 19.67
C VAL A 70 -8.31 -27.22 18.44
N LYS A 71 -9.16 -28.22 18.16
CA LYS A 71 -9.08 -29.02 16.92
C LYS A 71 -9.27 -28.15 15.66
N PHE A 72 -10.16 -27.15 15.70
CA PHE A 72 -10.35 -26.20 14.60
C PHE A 72 -9.12 -25.29 14.45
N LEU A 73 -8.62 -24.74 15.55
CA LEU A 73 -7.40 -23.93 15.55
C LEU A 73 -6.20 -24.73 15.01
N GLN A 74 -6.05 -26.01 15.38
CA GLN A 74 -4.99 -26.89 14.88
C GLN A 74 -4.99 -27.02 13.35
N LYS A 75 -6.16 -27.02 12.70
CA LYS A 75 -6.25 -27.02 11.22
C LYS A 75 -5.71 -25.72 10.64
N LYS A 76 -5.96 -24.58 11.31
CA LYS A 76 -5.45 -23.26 10.92
C LYS A 76 -3.98 -23.05 11.25
N PHE A 77 -3.40 -23.76 12.21
CA PHE A 77 -1.95 -23.66 12.52
C PHE A 77 -1.06 -23.96 11.32
N LYS A 78 -1.46 -24.91 10.45
CA LYS A 78 -0.76 -25.18 9.19
C LYS A 78 -0.73 -23.97 8.25
N THR A 79 -1.80 -23.16 8.24
CA THR A 79 -1.87 -21.94 7.42
C THR A 79 -1.08 -20.77 8.02
N LEU A 80 -0.69 -20.85 9.30
CA LEU A 80 0.10 -19.84 10.01
C LEU A 80 1.60 -20.20 10.08
N ASP A 81 2.02 -21.23 9.33
CA ASP A 81 3.38 -21.80 9.36
C ASP A 81 3.87 -22.12 10.78
N LEU A 82 2.98 -22.67 11.62
CA LEU A 82 3.31 -23.11 12.96
C LEU A 82 3.51 -24.62 12.99
N GLN A 83 4.66 -25.03 13.53
CA GLN A 83 4.97 -26.42 13.81
C GLN A 83 4.55 -26.76 15.24
N GLY A 84 3.83 -27.87 15.42
CA GLY A 84 3.46 -28.40 16.74
C GLY A 84 1.96 -28.39 17.07
N LYS A 85 1.64 -28.71 18.34
CA LYS A 85 0.27 -28.81 18.84
C LYS A 85 -0.26 -27.42 19.25
N ALA A 86 -1.44 -27.05 18.74
CA ALA A 86 -2.12 -25.80 19.06
C ALA A 86 -2.35 -25.65 20.56
N LEU A 87 -2.72 -26.74 21.24
CA LEU A 87 -2.90 -26.77 22.69
C LEU A 87 -1.65 -26.29 23.44
N ASN A 88 -0.46 -26.74 23.04
CA ASN A 88 0.79 -26.35 23.70
C ASN A 88 1.12 -24.87 23.48
N TRP A 89 0.81 -24.36 22.29
CA TRP A 89 0.99 -22.94 21.98
C TRP A 89 0.05 -22.06 22.80
N LEU A 90 -1.23 -22.42 22.89
CA LEU A 90 -2.22 -21.65 23.64
C LEU A 90 -1.87 -21.64 25.14
N LYS A 91 -1.49 -22.79 25.70
CA LYS A 91 -1.05 -22.91 27.11
C LYS A 91 0.22 -22.11 27.42
N LYS A 92 1.04 -21.79 26.43
CA LYS A 92 2.23 -20.94 26.59
C LYS A 92 1.87 -19.47 26.83
N TYR A 93 0.68 -19.03 26.42
CA TYR A 93 0.23 -17.64 26.49
C TYR A 93 -1.11 -17.52 27.23
N PRO A 94 -1.17 -17.86 28.54
CA PRO A 94 -2.40 -17.77 29.33
C PRO A 94 -2.90 -16.33 29.48
N CYS A 95 -2.01 -15.34 29.31
CA CYS A 95 -2.41 -13.93 29.27
C CYS A 95 -3.25 -13.57 28.03
N CYS A 96 -3.16 -14.34 26.95
CA CYS A 96 -3.91 -14.11 25.71
C CYS A 96 -5.12 -15.05 25.56
N PHE A 97 -4.97 -16.30 26.03
CA PHE A 97 -5.90 -17.38 25.72
C PHE A 97 -6.30 -18.16 26.97
N ASP A 98 -7.60 -18.33 27.17
CA ASP A 98 -8.18 -19.19 28.20
C ASP A 98 -8.57 -20.53 27.54
N VAL A 99 -7.91 -21.61 27.95
CA VAL A 99 -8.15 -22.95 27.43
C VAL A 99 -8.85 -23.79 28.49
N TYR A 100 -9.98 -24.40 28.14
CA TYR A 100 -10.75 -25.27 29.02
C TYR A 100 -11.25 -26.51 28.29
N LEU A 101 -11.69 -27.51 29.05
CA LEU A 101 -12.25 -28.75 28.53
C LEU A 101 -13.78 -28.68 28.62
N GLN A 102 -14.46 -28.93 27.51
CA GLN A 102 -15.92 -28.99 27.45
C GLN A 102 -16.32 -30.26 26.69
N LYS A 103 -17.07 -31.16 27.36
CA LYS A 103 -17.54 -32.44 26.77
C LYS A 103 -16.41 -33.23 26.07
N ASP A 104 -15.28 -33.40 26.75
CA ASP A 104 -14.05 -34.06 26.26
C ASP A 104 -13.35 -33.40 25.06
N GLU A 105 -13.75 -32.19 24.66
CA GLU A 105 -13.05 -31.38 23.67
C GLU A 105 -12.40 -30.15 24.30
N TYR A 106 -11.16 -29.86 23.91
CA TYR A 106 -10.48 -28.63 24.32
C TYR A 106 -11.00 -27.45 23.52
N HIS A 107 -11.45 -26.43 24.23
CA HIS A 107 -11.94 -25.16 23.72
C HIS A 107 -11.01 -24.02 24.14
N CYS A 108 -11.01 -22.95 23.36
CA CYS A 108 -10.19 -21.77 23.60
C CYS A 108 -11.00 -20.50 23.38
N LYS A 109 -10.98 -19.64 24.39
CA LYS A 109 -11.47 -18.26 24.35
C LYS A 109 -10.31 -17.30 24.50
N LEU A 110 -10.53 -16.04 24.16
CA LEU A 110 -9.64 -14.97 24.57
C LEU A 110 -9.76 -14.76 26.08
N SER A 111 -8.64 -14.51 26.73
CA SER A 111 -8.65 -14.18 28.16
C SER A 111 -9.39 -12.85 28.39
N LYS A 112 -9.91 -12.63 29.60
CA LYS A 112 -10.53 -11.32 29.96
C LYS A 112 -9.60 -10.14 29.67
N ARG A 113 -8.31 -10.31 29.99
CA ARG A 113 -7.29 -9.28 29.72
C ARG A 113 -7.10 -9.03 28.23
N MET A 114 -7.12 -10.08 27.41
CA MET A 114 -6.98 -9.96 25.96
C MET A 114 -8.23 -9.32 25.33
N LEU A 115 -9.42 -9.63 25.86
CA LEU A 115 -10.68 -8.99 25.43
C LEU A 115 -10.66 -7.49 25.69
N LEU A 116 -10.23 -7.04 26.88
CA LEU A 116 -10.07 -5.61 27.17
C LEU A 116 -9.14 -4.91 26.16
N LEU A 117 -8.04 -5.57 25.77
CA LEU A 117 -7.13 -5.02 24.75
C LEU A 117 -7.77 -4.98 23.36
N VAL A 118 -8.64 -5.95 23.02
CA VAL A 118 -9.39 -5.95 21.77
C VAL A 118 -10.42 -4.82 21.76
N GLU A 119 -11.13 -4.61 22.86
CA GLU A 119 -12.08 -3.50 23.02
C GLU A 119 -11.37 -2.15 22.93
N GLU A 120 -10.22 -2.00 23.59
CA GLU A 120 -9.38 -0.80 23.47
C GLU A 120 -8.93 -0.58 22.01
N GLU A 121 -8.42 -1.62 21.33
CA GLU A 121 -8.03 -1.56 19.92
C GLU A 121 -9.20 -1.12 19.02
N GLU A 122 -10.40 -1.66 19.22
CA GLU A 122 -11.58 -1.26 18.46
C GLU A 122 -12.02 0.16 18.77
N SER A 123 -11.98 0.59 20.04
CA SER A 123 -12.29 1.97 20.42
C SER A 123 -11.35 2.97 19.73
N VAL A 124 -10.06 2.65 19.66
CA VAL A 124 -9.06 3.49 18.97
C VAL A 124 -9.36 3.53 17.47
N LYS A 125 -9.74 2.41 16.85
CA LYS A 125 -10.14 2.39 15.43
C LYS A 125 -11.36 3.27 15.16
N GLU A 126 -12.34 3.26 16.06
CA GLU A 126 -13.54 4.10 15.96
C GLU A 126 -13.20 5.58 16.13
N MET A 127 -12.32 5.93 17.07
CA MET A 127 -11.83 7.31 17.22
C MET A 127 -11.09 7.82 15.98
N GLN A 128 -10.46 6.94 15.20
CA GLN A 128 -9.73 7.28 13.97
C GLN A 128 -10.62 7.35 12.72
N GLU A 129 -11.87 6.93 12.81
CA GLU A 129 -12.82 6.99 11.70
C GLU A 129 -12.91 8.35 11.00
N PRO A 130 -13.10 9.49 11.71
CA PRO A 130 -13.19 10.80 11.04
C PRO A 130 -11.91 11.14 10.26
N VAL A 131 -10.74 10.70 10.74
CA VAL A 131 -9.46 10.90 10.04
C VAL A 131 -9.42 10.11 8.74
N PHE A 132 -9.98 8.89 8.72
CA PHE A 132 -10.08 8.11 7.48
C PHE A 132 -11.09 8.70 6.51
N ALA A 133 -12.24 9.20 6.99
CA ALA A 133 -13.23 9.88 6.17
C ALA A 133 -12.65 11.16 5.55
N GLU A 134 -11.94 11.98 6.33
CA GLU A 134 -11.24 13.17 5.82
C GLU A 134 -10.20 12.80 4.76
N ARG A 135 -9.37 11.79 5.02
CA ARG A 135 -8.35 11.33 4.06
C ARG A 135 -8.96 10.82 2.76
N LEU A 136 -10.05 10.06 2.83
CA LEU A 136 -10.77 9.58 1.66
C LEU A 136 -11.40 10.74 0.89
N SER A 137 -12.00 11.71 1.59
CA SER A 137 -12.56 12.92 0.99
C SER A 137 -11.50 13.68 0.21
N ARG A 138 -10.36 14.00 0.85
CA ARG A 138 -9.24 14.68 0.21
C ARG A 138 -8.72 13.93 -1.00
N LEU A 139 -8.60 12.60 -0.92
CA LEU A 139 -8.16 11.79 -2.04
C LEU A 139 -9.12 11.86 -3.23
N LEU A 140 -10.43 11.80 -2.98
CA LEU A 140 -11.44 11.95 -4.02
C LEU A 140 -11.48 13.39 -4.57
N MET A 141 -11.30 14.39 -3.73
CA MET A 141 -11.22 15.80 -4.15
C MET A 141 -10.04 16.05 -5.12
N LEU A 142 -8.94 15.31 -4.99
CA LEU A 142 -7.82 15.36 -5.93
C LEU A 142 -8.10 14.67 -7.28
N SER A 143 -9.09 13.75 -7.32
CA SER A 143 -9.48 13.07 -8.55
C SER A 143 -10.28 14.00 -9.46
N VAL A 144 -9.99 13.96 -10.77
CA VAL A 144 -10.61 14.81 -11.80
C VAL A 144 -12.14 14.71 -11.83
N ASN A 145 -12.69 13.51 -11.60
CA ASN A 145 -14.14 13.28 -11.60
C ASN A 145 -14.72 13.10 -10.20
N HIS A 146 -13.92 13.37 -9.16
CA HIS A 146 -14.24 13.07 -7.77
C HIS A 146 -14.67 11.62 -7.51
N ARG A 147 -14.13 10.72 -8.33
CA ARG A 147 -14.43 9.29 -8.33
C ARG A 147 -13.14 8.49 -8.38
N LEU A 148 -13.11 7.38 -7.67
CA LEU A 148 -11.99 6.43 -7.70
C LEU A 148 -12.49 4.99 -7.66
N ASN A 149 -11.88 4.15 -8.49
CA ASN A 149 -12.17 2.72 -8.51
C ASN A 149 -11.68 2.03 -7.23
N VAL A 150 -12.53 1.19 -6.64
CA VAL A 150 -12.26 0.48 -5.39
C VAL A 150 -11.09 -0.49 -5.51
N VAL A 151 -10.95 -1.19 -6.64
CA VAL A 151 -9.85 -2.14 -6.85
C VAL A 151 -8.51 -1.40 -6.85
N LYS A 152 -8.43 -0.28 -7.57
CA LYS A 152 -7.24 0.56 -7.56
C LYS A 152 -6.96 1.12 -6.16
N LEU A 153 -7.98 1.65 -5.49
CA LEU A 153 -7.83 2.21 -4.14
C LEU A 153 -7.32 1.16 -3.14
N ASN A 154 -7.74 -0.10 -3.27
CA ASN A 154 -7.26 -1.20 -2.44
C ASN A 154 -5.75 -1.47 -2.59
N GLU A 155 -5.13 -1.11 -3.71
CA GLU A 155 -3.66 -1.21 -3.89
C GLU A 155 -2.89 -0.17 -3.05
N LEU A 156 -3.54 0.95 -2.73
CA LEU A 156 -2.98 2.06 -1.93
C LEU A 156 -3.45 2.05 -0.47
N LYS A 157 -4.44 1.24 -0.12
CA LYS A 157 -5.07 1.24 1.19
C LYS A 157 -4.09 1.14 2.36
N ARG A 158 -3.06 0.28 2.26
CA ARG A 158 -2.03 0.17 3.31
C ARG A 158 -1.22 1.46 3.46
N ASN A 159 -0.92 2.14 2.35
CA ASN A 159 -0.18 3.40 2.36
C ASN A 159 -1.01 4.53 2.98
N LEU A 160 -2.33 4.50 2.74
CA LEU A 160 -3.29 5.46 3.29
C LEU A 160 -3.78 5.09 4.70
N GLY A 161 -3.38 3.92 5.22
CA GLY A 161 -3.78 3.43 6.53
C GLY A 161 -5.24 3.02 6.65
N PHE A 162 -5.95 2.76 5.54
CA PHE A 162 -7.34 2.33 5.61
C PHE A 162 -7.48 0.91 6.17
N PRO A 163 -8.50 0.64 7.01
CA PRO A 163 -8.76 -0.69 7.53
C PRO A 163 -9.31 -1.62 6.43
N ASP A 164 -9.30 -2.94 6.68
CA ASP A 164 -9.71 -3.94 5.67
C ASP A 164 -11.16 -3.81 5.21
N ASP A 165 -11.99 -3.29 6.10
CA ASP A 165 -13.43 -3.15 6.05
C ASP A 165 -13.86 -1.68 5.87
N TYR A 166 -12.97 -0.78 5.44
CA TYR A 166 -13.27 0.65 5.31
C TYR A 166 -14.53 0.95 4.48
N LEU A 167 -14.82 0.14 3.45
CA LEU A 167 -16.02 0.27 2.61
C LEU A 167 -17.32 0.06 3.39
N ILE A 168 -17.33 -0.84 4.38
CA ILE A 168 -18.52 -1.15 5.17
C ILE A 168 -18.55 -0.38 6.49
N ARG A 169 -17.39 0.07 6.99
CA ARG A 169 -17.29 0.80 8.26
C ARG A 169 -17.44 2.31 8.09
N ILE A 170 -16.85 2.87 7.03
CA ILE A 170 -16.79 4.33 6.80
C ILE A 170 -17.96 4.78 5.92
N LEU A 171 -18.09 4.24 4.71
CA LEU A 171 -19.04 4.77 3.72
C LEU A 171 -20.49 4.86 4.25
N PRO A 172 -21.05 3.85 4.96
CA PRO A 172 -22.41 3.94 5.48
C PRO A 172 -22.63 5.02 6.54
N LYS A 173 -21.57 5.48 7.22
CA LYS A 173 -21.64 6.54 8.23
C LYS A 173 -21.58 7.95 7.65
N TYR A 174 -21.11 8.09 6.41
CA TYR A 174 -21.04 9.38 5.70
C TYR A 174 -21.80 9.29 4.35
N PRO A 175 -23.11 9.00 4.37
CA PRO A 175 -23.90 8.84 3.14
C PRO A 175 -24.04 10.15 2.35
N ASP A 176 -23.96 11.29 3.03
CA ASP A 176 -24.03 12.61 2.39
C ASP A 176 -22.71 12.99 1.69
N THR A 177 -21.60 12.35 2.09
CA THR A 177 -20.26 12.63 1.55
C THR A 177 -19.87 11.63 0.47
N PHE A 178 -20.16 10.34 0.67
CA PHE A 178 -19.70 9.27 -0.21
C PHE A 178 -20.84 8.45 -0.78
N ARG A 179 -20.69 8.09 -2.06
CA ARG A 179 -21.55 7.12 -2.72
C ARG A 179 -20.74 5.99 -3.32
N LEU A 180 -21.16 4.76 -3.06
CA LEU A 180 -20.64 3.58 -3.73
C LEU A 180 -21.45 3.32 -5.00
N VAL A 181 -20.80 3.36 -6.15
CA VAL A 181 -21.43 3.19 -7.45
C VAL A 181 -20.88 1.94 -8.15
N ASN A 182 -21.75 1.19 -8.83
CA ASN A 182 -21.35 0.06 -9.67
C ASN A 182 -22.16 0.07 -10.96
N HIS A 183 -21.58 0.67 -12.01
CA HIS A 183 -22.25 0.86 -13.29
C HIS A 183 -22.44 -0.45 -14.10
N CYS A 184 -21.55 -1.43 -13.93
CA CYS A 184 -21.51 -2.63 -14.78
C CYS A 184 -21.92 -3.92 -14.07
N GLY A 185 -22.35 -3.84 -12.80
CA GLY A 185 -22.67 -4.99 -11.94
C GLY A 185 -21.46 -5.84 -11.52
N ARG A 186 -20.28 -5.68 -12.16
CA ARG A 186 -19.05 -6.39 -11.82
C ARG A 186 -18.39 -5.76 -10.60
N ARG A 187 -17.90 -6.59 -9.66
CA ARG A 187 -17.17 -6.12 -8.47
C ARG A 187 -15.95 -5.27 -8.81
N SER A 188 -15.30 -5.53 -9.94
CA SER A 188 -14.13 -4.76 -10.40
C SER A 188 -14.45 -3.36 -10.92
N SER A 189 -15.71 -3.08 -11.23
CA SER A 189 -16.20 -1.79 -11.74
C SER A 189 -16.77 -0.90 -10.63
N MET A 190 -16.59 -1.28 -9.37
CA MET A 190 -17.07 -0.52 -8.23
C MET A 190 -16.22 0.73 -8.02
N GLU A 191 -16.85 1.87 -7.84
CA GLU A 191 -16.22 3.18 -7.66
C GLU A 191 -16.80 3.87 -6.43
N ILE A 192 -15.96 4.65 -5.75
CA ILE A 192 -16.37 5.56 -4.68
C ILE A 192 -16.43 6.94 -5.29
N GLU A 193 -17.56 7.62 -5.12
CA GLU A 193 -17.82 8.97 -5.57
C GLU A 193 -17.97 9.90 -4.37
N LEU A 194 -17.41 11.10 -4.49
CA LEU A 194 -17.65 12.21 -3.57
C LEU A 194 -18.91 12.97 -4.00
N LEU A 195 -19.86 13.10 -3.08
CA LEU A 195 -21.11 13.84 -3.31
C LEU A 195 -21.01 15.31 -2.90
N SER A 196 -20.34 15.59 -1.77
CA SER A 196 -20.22 16.92 -1.20
C SER A 196 -18.76 17.39 -1.17
N TRP A 197 -18.47 18.52 -1.79
CA TRP A 197 -17.16 19.17 -1.69
C TRP A 197 -17.07 20.00 -0.41
N ASN A 198 -16.15 19.66 0.49
CA ASN A 198 -15.88 20.44 1.69
C ASN A 198 -14.66 21.36 1.47
N PRO A 199 -14.84 22.71 1.39
CA PRO A 199 -13.73 23.64 1.19
C PRO A 199 -12.71 23.65 2.34
N ASP A 200 -13.11 23.32 3.56
CA ASP A 200 -12.20 23.26 4.72
C ASP A 200 -11.18 22.12 4.58
N LEU A 201 -11.52 21.09 3.79
CA LEU A 201 -10.61 20.00 3.47
C LEU A 201 -9.70 20.31 2.28
N ALA A 202 -10.05 21.30 1.46
CA ALA A 202 -9.36 21.68 0.22
C ALA A 202 -8.10 22.55 0.46
N ILE A 203 -7.41 22.31 1.57
CA ILE A 203 -6.19 23.04 1.96
C ILE A 203 -5.03 22.06 1.89
N SER A 204 -4.03 22.35 1.05
CA SER A 204 -2.88 21.48 0.87
C SER A 204 -1.92 21.52 2.05
N SER A 205 -1.14 20.45 2.21
CA SER A 205 -0.04 20.36 3.17
C SER A 205 0.97 21.50 3.05
N VAL A 206 1.19 22.04 1.84
CA VAL A 206 2.06 23.20 1.60
C VAL A 206 1.44 24.48 2.17
N GLU A 207 0.13 24.67 1.97
CA GLU A 207 -0.62 25.80 2.53
C GLU A 207 -0.68 25.73 4.05
N VAL A 208 -0.92 24.54 4.62
CA VAL A 208 -0.89 24.31 6.08
C VAL A 208 0.49 24.65 6.64
N SER A 209 1.57 24.23 5.98
CA SER A 209 2.94 24.53 6.39
C SER A 209 3.21 26.04 6.40
N ALA A 210 2.77 26.75 5.35
CA ALA A 210 2.93 28.19 5.25
C ALA A 210 2.17 28.95 6.36
N ARG A 211 0.92 28.55 6.65
CA ARG A 211 0.13 29.12 7.75
C ARG A 211 0.81 28.93 9.10
N LYS A 212 1.39 27.75 9.36
CA LYS A 212 2.15 27.47 10.60
C LYS A 212 3.41 28.32 10.73
N GLN A 213 4.02 28.72 9.62
CA GLN A 213 5.21 29.57 9.58
C GLN A 213 4.88 31.06 9.57
N GLY A 214 3.59 31.45 9.58
CA GLY A 214 3.16 32.85 9.47
C GLY A 214 3.41 33.46 8.09
N SER A 215 3.70 32.65 7.07
CA SER A 215 3.90 33.13 5.70
C SER A 215 2.57 33.28 4.97
N SER A 216 2.36 34.43 4.32
CA SER A 216 1.19 34.68 3.47
C SER A 216 1.27 33.97 2.12
N LYS A 217 2.46 33.51 1.70
CA LYS A 217 2.69 32.86 0.42
C LYS A 217 3.11 31.39 0.62
N PRO A 218 2.30 30.41 0.17
CA PRO A 218 2.69 29.01 0.20
C PRO A 218 3.87 28.72 -0.72
N CYS A 219 4.87 28.00 -0.22
CA CYS A 219 6.03 27.55 -0.99
C CYS A 219 6.51 26.19 -0.49
N PHE A 220 7.16 25.43 -1.36
CA PHE A 220 7.75 24.15 -0.97
C PHE A 220 8.95 24.36 -0.05
N SER A 221 9.20 23.43 0.86
CA SER A 221 10.44 23.38 1.66
C SER A 221 11.50 22.55 0.95
N CYS A 222 12.77 22.96 1.05
CA CYS A 222 13.92 22.21 0.53
C CYS A 222 14.70 21.56 1.68
N SER A 223 15.16 20.33 1.48
CA SER A 223 16.03 19.63 2.43
C SER A 223 17.33 19.13 1.79
N LEU A 224 17.82 19.84 0.76
CA LEU A 224 19.07 19.48 0.08
C LEU A 224 20.30 19.90 0.90
N PRO A 225 21.41 19.15 0.79
CA PRO A 225 22.72 19.60 1.30
C PRO A 225 23.10 20.96 0.71
N SER A 226 23.75 21.82 1.50
CA SER A 226 24.21 23.15 1.04
C SER A 226 25.21 23.08 -0.12
N THR A 227 25.91 21.95 -0.27
CA THR A 227 26.87 21.71 -1.35
C THR A 227 26.22 21.53 -2.73
N TRP A 228 24.90 21.32 -2.80
CA TRP A 228 24.18 21.05 -4.05
C TRP A 228 23.69 22.34 -4.73
N VAL A 229 24.61 23.27 -5.00
CA VAL A 229 24.32 24.66 -5.44
C VAL A 229 23.36 24.72 -6.64
N LYS A 230 23.65 23.98 -7.72
CA LYS A 230 22.78 23.97 -8.93
C LYS A 230 21.36 23.47 -8.66
N SER A 231 21.20 22.53 -7.73
CA SER A 231 19.88 22.00 -7.37
C SER A 231 19.10 22.99 -6.51
N TRP A 232 19.80 23.75 -5.66
CA TRP A 232 19.22 24.87 -4.92
C TRP A 232 18.76 26.00 -5.84
N GLU A 233 19.56 26.38 -6.84
CA GLU A 233 19.18 27.39 -7.84
C GLU A 233 17.90 26.99 -8.57
N ARG A 234 17.84 25.75 -9.10
CA ARG A 234 16.64 25.21 -9.77
C ARG A 234 15.43 25.16 -8.85
N PHE A 235 15.62 24.80 -7.59
CA PHE A 235 14.55 24.78 -6.60
C PHE A 235 14.02 26.20 -6.33
N ASN A 236 14.90 27.19 -6.19
CA ASN A 236 14.52 28.58 -5.97
C ASN A 236 13.79 29.15 -7.19
N GLU A 237 14.26 28.87 -8.41
CA GLU A 237 13.55 29.22 -9.65
C GLU A 237 12.16 28.59 -9.71
N PHE A 238 12.04 27.31 -9.33
CA PHE A 238 10.75 26.63 -9.24
C PHE A 238 9.83 27.30 -8.21
N ASN A 239 10.35 27.66 -7.03
CA ASN A 239 9.61 28.33 -5.97
C ASN A 239 9.31 29.81 -6.23
N ALA A 240 9.97 30.46 -7.18
CA ALA A 240 9.67 31.84 -7.58
C ALA A 240 8.27 31.97 -8.21
N THR A 241 7.78 30.89 -8.84
CA THR A 241 6.40 30.85 -9.35
C THR A 241 5.39 30.66 -8.22
N PRO A 242 4.22 31.34 -8.25
CA PRO A 242 3.18 31.17 -7.25
C PRO A 242 2.77 29.70 -7.10
N TYR A 243 2.53 29.27 -5.85
CA TYR A 243 1.98 27.95 -5.60
C TYR A 243 0.55 27.86 -6.12
N ILE A 244 0.25 26.74 -6.81
CA ILE A 244 -1.08 26.43 -7.31
C ILE A 244 -1.59 25.22 -6.52
N SER A 245 -2.68 25.41 -5.78
CA SER A 245 -3.26 24.35 -4.97
C SER A 245 -3.74 23.19 -5.85
N PRO A 246 -3.47 21.93 -5.49
CA PRO A 246 -3.90 20.77 -6.25
C PRO A 246 -5.42 20.55 -6.20
N TYR A 247 -6.11 21.19 -5.26
CA TYR A 247 -7.57 21.17 -5.15
C TYR A 247 -8.26 22.18 -6.08
N LEU A 248 -7.52 23.10 -6.70
CA LEU A 248 -8.07 23.99 -7.71
C LEU A 248 -8.23 23.26 -9.04
N ASP A 249 -9.26 23.64 -9.78
CA ASP A 249 -9.52 23.11 -11.12
C ASP A 249 -8.33 23.42 -12.04
N SER A 250 -7.86 22.41 -12.77
CA SER A 250 -6.80 22.57 -13.75
C SER A 250 -7.28 23.10 -15.10
N ARG A 251 -8.59 23.21 -15.31
CA ARG A 251 -9.18 23.75 -16.55
C ARG A 251 -8.74 25.21 -16.74
N GLY A 252 -7.77 25.42 -17.62
CA GLY A 252 -7.17 26.73 -17.90
C GLY A 252 -5.64 26.72 -17.85
N LEU A 253 -5.03 25.68 -17.27
CA LEU A 253 -3.59 25.47 -17.36
C LEU A 253 -3.24 24.76 -18.66
N LEU A 254 -2.24 25.29 -19.37
CA LEU A 254 -1.74 24.67 -20.60
C LEU A 254 -0.87 23.46 -20.24
N ASP A 255 -1.06 22.36 -20.97
CA ASP A 255 -0.23 21.17 -20.82
C ASP A 255 1.25 21.49 -21.10
N GLY A 256 2.13 21.06 -20.20
CA GLY A 256 3.57 21.33 -20.30
C GLY A 256 4.02 22.72 -19.83
N SER A 257 3.10 23.58 -19.37
CA SER A 257 3.44 24.86 -18.74
C SER A 257 4.13 24.68 -17.37
N LYS A 258 4.83 25.72 -16.91
CA LYS A 258 5.47 25.73 -15.58
C LYS A 258 4.42 25.65 -14.47
N GLU A 259 3.26 26.24 -14.69
CA GLU A 259 2.10 26.25 -13.82
C GLU A 259 1.50 24.85 -13.67
N MET A 260 1.33 24.14 -14.79
CA MET A 260 0.88 22.74 -14.76
C MET A 260 1.89 21.84 -14.03
N GLU A 261 3.19 22.01 -14.30
CA GLU A 261 4.25 21.29 -13.57
C GLU A 261 4.20 21.60 -12.07
N LYS A 262 4.03 22.87 -11.68
CA LYS A 262 3.87 23.32 -10.29
C LYS A 262 2.70 22.62 -9.59
N ARG A 263 1.54 22.56 -10.26
CA ARG A 263 0.34 21.88 -9.75
C ARG A 263 0.54 20.38 -9.63
N ILE A 264 1.15 19.70 -10.60
CA ILE A 264 1.43 18.26 -10.55
C ILE A 264 2.36 17.94 -9.38
N VAL A 265 3.43 18.72 -9.18
CA VAL A 265 4.32 18.59 -8.02
C VAL A 265 3.54 18.79 -6.71
N GLY A 266 2.66 19.79 -6.65
CA GLY A 266 1.77 20.02 -5.52
C GLY A 266 0.83 18.84 -5.25
N LEU A 267 0.26 18.24 -6.29
CA LEU A 267 -0.64 17.09 -6.22
C LEU A 267 0.10 15.86 -5.68
N VAL A 268 1.29 15.55 -6.20
CA VAL A 268 2.07 14.40 -5.73
C VAL A 268 2.53 14.63 -4.28
N HIS A 269 2.95 15.84 -3.95
CA HIS A 269 3.29 16.21 -2.58
C HIS A 269 2.10 16.00 -1.64
N GLU A 270 0.89 16.39 -2.07
CA GLU A 270 -0.32 16.19 -1.29
C GLU A 270 -0.70 14.70 -1.17
N LEU A 271 -0.64 13.92 -2.24
CA LEU A 271 -0.88 12.48 -2.17
C LEU A 271 0.07 11.79 -1.19
N LEU A 272 1.35 12.16 -1.19
CA LEU A 272 2.31 11.63 -0.22
C LEU A 272 1.99 12.11 1.20
N SER A 273 1.56 13.35 1.39
CA SER A 273 1.17 13.89 2.69
C SER A 273 0.00 13.11 3.32
N LEU A 274 -0.91 12.59 2.50
CA LEU A 274 -2.02 11.73 2.93
C LEU A 274 -1.59 10.31 3.33
N THR A 275 -0.41 9.85 2.89
CA THR A 275 0.10 8.52 3.26
C THR A 275 0.73 8.51 4.65
N LEU A 276 0.63 7.37 5.36
CA LEU A 276 1.20 7.19 6.69
C LEU A 276 2.71 7.46 6.76
N TRP A 277 3.44 7.03 5.73
CA TRP A 277 4.90 7.04 5.71
C TRP A 277 5.48 8.08 4.74
N LYS A 278 4.64 8.96 4.18
CA LYS A 278 5.03 9.95 3.15
C LYS A 278 5.80 9.35 1.96
N LYS A 279 5.44 8.13 1.56
CA LYS A 279 6.08 7.37 0.47
C LYS A 279 5.04 6.60 -0.35
N MET A 280 5.31 6.43 -1.63
CA MET A 280 4.49 5.63 -2.54
C MET A 280 5.33 5.14 -3.72
N SER A 281 4.96 3.98 -4.28
CA SER A 281 5.57 3.49 -5.52
C SER A 281 5.15 4.36 -6.71
N ILE A 282 6.12 4.83 -7.49
CA ILE A 282 5.87 5.58 -8.73
C ILE A 282 5.07 4.74 -9.73
N VAL A 283 5.29 3.42 -9.76
CA VAL A 283 4.52 2.50 -10.62
C VAL A 283 3.05 2.46 -10.20
N LYS A 284 2.79 2.35 -8.89
CA LYS A 284 1.42 2.40 -8.35
C LYS A 284 0.75 3.73 -8.68
N LEU A 285 1.47 4.84 -8.52
CA LEU A 285 0.96 6.18 -8.86
C LEU A 285 0.65 6.31 -10.35
N GLY A 286 1.45 5.68 -11.23
CA GLY A 286 1.18 5.59 -12.66
C GLY A 286 -0.14 4.89 -13.03
N HIS A 287 -0.65 3.98 -12.19
CA HIS A 287 -1.98 3.36 -12.42
C HIS A 287 -3.15 4.35 -12.25
N PHE A 288 -2.91 5.48 -11.57
CA PHE A 288 -3.89 6.54 -11.36
C PHE A 288 -3.69 7.73 -12.31
N LYS A 289 -2.99 7.51 -13.43
CA LYS A 289 -2.66 8.57 -14.39
C LYS A 289 -3.90 9.35 -14.85
N ARG A 290 -4.99 8.65 -15.15
CA ARG A 290 -6.22 9.26 -15.67
C ARG A 290 -6.99 9.99 -14.57
N GLU A 291 -7.04 9.40 -13.39
CA GLU A 291 -7.79 9.89 -12.24
C GLU A 291 -7.18 11.18 -11.67
N PHE A 292 -5.85 11.30 -11.67
CA PHE A 292 -5.14 12.48 -11.15
C PHE A 292 -4.54 13.38 -12.24
N ASN A 293 -4.84 13.11 -13.52
CA ASN A 293 -4.26 13.80 -14.67
C ASN A 293 -2.71 13.89 -14.63
N LEU A 294 -2.05 12.76 -14.37
CA LEU A 294 -0.60 12.70 -14.25
C LEU A 294 0.06 12.57 -15.64
N PRO A 295 1.30 13.08 -15.82
CA PRO A 295 2.03 12.94 -17.07
C PRO A 295 2.58 11.52 -17.26
N ASP A 296 2.77 11.08 -18.52
CA ASP A 296 3.37 9.77 -18.84
C ASP A 296 4.76 9.58 -18.22
N LYS A 297 5.56 10.64 -18.26
CA LYS A 297 6.94 10.64 -17.77
C LYS A 297 7.02 11.17 -16.34
N LEU A 298 6.11 10.73 -15.46
CA LEU A 298 6.04 11.18 -14.06
C LEU A 298 7.38 10.99 -13.33
N ASN A 299 8.05 9.86 -13.50
CA ASN A 299 9.36 9.61 -12.88
C ASN A 299 10.39 10.69 -13.25
N ILE A 300 10.44 11.07 -14.53
CA ILE A 300 11.36 12.12 -15.00
C ILE A 300 11.01 13.46 -14.37
N LEU A 301 9.72 13.79 -14.27
CA LEU A 301 9.27 15.01 -13.60
C LEU A 301 9.70 15.02 -12.13
N LEU A 302 9.50 13.94 -11.39
CA LEU A 302 9.88 13.88 -9.97
C LEU A 302 11.39 14.01 -9.77
N LEU A 303 12.20 13.39 -10.64
CA LEU A 303 13.66 13.49 -10.61
C LEU A 303 14.19 14.90 -10.86
N LYS A 304 13.41 15.79 -11.50
CA LYS A 304 13.78 17.21 -11.66
C LYS A 304 13.70 18.00 -10.35
N HIS A 305 12.98 17.47 -9.34
CA HIS A 305 12.69 18.16 -8.08
C HIS A 305 13.28 17.44 -6.86
N PRO A 306 14.62 17.21 -6.80
CA PRO A 306 15.25 16.46 -5.72
C PRO A 306 15.17 17.14 -4.35
N GLY A 307 14.87 18.45 -4.31
CA GLY A 307 14.66 19.17 -3.05
C GLY A 307 13.30 18.97 -2.42
N ILE A 308 12.33 18.44 -3.18
CA ILE A 308 10.97 18.15 -2.73
C ILE A 308 10.76 16.64 -2.59
N PHE A 309 11.24 15.88 -3.57
CA PHE A 309 11.06 14.43 -3.62
C PHE A 309 12.38 13.69 -3.54
N TYR A 310 12.36 12.62 -2.74
CA TYR A 310 13.40 11.60 -2.77
C TYR A 310 12.92 10.39 -3.58
N VAL A 311 13.60 10.10 -4.69
CA VAL A 311 13.31 8.95 -5.55
C VAL A 311 14.37 7.88 -5.36
N SER A 312 13.95 6.64 -5.07
CA SER A 312 14.85 5.51 -4.88
C SER A 312 14.49 4.37 -5.82
N ASN A 313 15.51 3.72 -6.38
CA ASN A 313 15.38 2.53 -7.24
C ASN A 313 15.24 1.23 -6.45
N ARG A 314 15.11 1.28 -5.11
CA ARG A 314 14.87 0.09 -4.29
C ARG A 314 13.45 -0.42 -4.51
N ILE A 315 13.30 -1.27 -5.52
CA ILE A 315 12.11 -2.06 -5.78
C ILE A 315 12.03 -3.15 -4.69
N ASN A 316 10.87 -3.25 -4.03
CA ASN A 316 10.42 -4.29 -3.08
C ASN A 316 10.85 -4.16 -1.61
N LEU A 317 9.98 -3.59 -0.78
CA LEU A 317 9.71 -4.05 0.60
C LEU A 317 8.30 -3.56 1.01
N GLU A 318 7.25 -4.16 0.46
CA GLU A 318 5.90 -4.06 1.02
C GLU A 318 5.33 -5.48 1.11
N SER A 319 5.60 -6.13 2.24
CA SER A 319 4.92 -7.36 2.71
C SER A 319 3.57 -7.02 3.29
#